data_AF-A0A819SN65-F1
#
_entry.id   AF-A0A819SN65-F1
#
_cell.length_a   1.000
_cell.length_b   1.000
_cell.length_c   1.000
_cell.angle_alpha   90.00
_cell.angle_beta   90.00
_cell.angle_gamma   90.00
#
_symmetry.space_group_name_H-M   'P 1'
#
loop_
_entity.id
_entity.type
_entity.pdbx_description
1 polymer ?
#
loop_
_entity_poly.entity_id
_entity_poly.type
_entity_poly.pdbx_seq_one_letter_code
_entity_poly.pdbx_strand_id
1 'polypeptide(L)'
;MAATEVLGRSFSDALYERYCDFESTFDDLKNDCDIVFFVGSSPKQTESGLILNASTVVLTDERISHVGDSRAVAISCSHVELVDISSNAFSDWHEISLLLSSLPHVKTINLSFNPFPSNLHILPVELQWPNLNTLCLNGSHIGLEMIVELLKKTQ
;
A
#
# COMPACT_ATOMS: atom_id res chain seq x y z
N MET A 1 -19.81 -11.81 -22.58
CA MET A 1 -20.09 -10.86 -21.49
C MET A 1 -18.75 -10.32 -21.09
N ALA A 2 -18.38 -9.11 -21.53
CA ALA A 2 -17.12 -8.50 -21.16
C ALA A 2 -17.25 -8.02 -19.71
N ALA A 3 -16.42 -8.54 -18.82
CA ALA A 3 -16.28 -7.98 -17.48
C ALA A 3 -15.73 -6.56 -17.65
N THR A 4 -16.50 -5.56 -17.25
CA THR A 4 -16.01 -4.21 -17.05
C THR A 4 -14.88 -4.28 -16.01
N GLU A 5 -13.64 -4.05 -16.45
CA GLU A 5 -12.53 -3.75 -15.56
C GLU A 5 -12.95 -2.54 -14.72
N VAL A 6 -13.30 -2.79 -13.47
CA VAL A 6 -13.34 -1.72 -12.47
C VAL A 6 -11.87 -1.36 -12.25
N LEU A 7 -11.42 -0.28 -12.88
CA LEU A 7 -10.11 0.30 -12.63
C LEU A 7 -9.97 0.49 -11.11
N GLY A 8 -9.09 -0.29 -10.49
CA GLY A 8 -8.75 -0.11 -9.08
C GLY A 8 -8.14 1.27 -8.84
N ARG A 9 -8.22 1.76 -7.60
CA ARG A 9 -7.65 3.06 -7.23
C ARG A 9 -6.14 2.96 -7.03
N SER A 10 -5.46 4.09 -6.98
CA SER A 10 -4.03 4.12 -6.69
C SER A 10 -3.73 4.06 -5.19
N PHE A 11 -2.56 3.52 -4.83
CA PHE A 11 -2.05 3.54 -3.47
C PHE A 11 -1.86 4.98 -2.99
N SER A 12 -1.32 5.87 -3.82
CA SER A 12 -1.14 7.29 -3.47
C SER A 12 -2.45 7.99 -3.11
N ASP A 13 -3.55 7.71 -3.83
CA ASP A 13 -4.85 8.32 -3.53
C ASP A 13 -5.42 7.78 -2.22
N ALA A 14 -5.35 6.46 -2.01
CA ALA A 14 -5.82 5.83 -0.77
C ALA A 14 -5.02 6.32 0.44
N LEU A 15 -3.70 6.48 0.26
CA LEU A 15 -2.83 7.06 1.26
C LEU A 15 -3.24 8.49 1.59
N TYR A 16 -3.48 9.31 0.56
CA TYR A 16 -3.86 10.70 0.73
C TYR A 16 -5.18 10.85 1.49
N GLU A 17 -6.22 10.14 1.08
CA GLU A 17 -7.52 10.20 1.75
C GLU A 17 -7.46 9.70 3.20
N ARG A 18 -6.70 8.64 3.46
CA ARG A 18 -6.63 8.02 4.80
C ARG A 18 -5.79 8.83 5.79
N TYR A 19 -4.73 9.48 5.30
CA TYR A 19 -3.69 10.05 6.15
C TYR A 19 -3.51 11.56 5.99
N CYS A 20 -3.95 12.16 4.88
CA CYS A 20 -3.65 13.54 4.50
C CYS A 20 -4.89 14.44 4.33
N ASP A 21 -6.07 13.89 4.00
CA ASP A 21 -7.31 14.65 3.79
C ASP A 21 -7.95 15.10 5.13
N PHE A 22 -7.18 15.89 5.89
CA PHE A 22 -7.59 16.39 7.20
C PHE A 22 -8.27 17.76 7.13
N GLU A 23 -7.89 18.64 6.18
CA GLU A 23 -8.35 20.04 6.21
C GLU A 23 -9.77 20.23 5.63
N SER A 24 -10.20 19.40 4.69
CA SER A 24 -11.48 19.56 3.99
C SER A 24 -12.71 19.31 4.87
N THR A 25 -12.59 18.49 5.92
CA THR A 25 -13.71 18.13 6.79
C THR A 25 -14.01 19.17 7.88
N PHE A 26 -13.10 20.09 8.17
CA PHE A 26 -13.27 21.08 9.24
C PHE A 26 -13.91 22.39 8.77
N ASP A 27 -13.66 22.80 7.53
CA ASP A 27 -14.25 24.05 7.02
C ASP A 27 -15.78 23.95 6.87
N ASP A 28 -16.31 22.76 6.59
CA ASP A 28 -17.75 22.52 6.52
C ASP A 28 -18.43 22.41 7.90
N LEU A 29 -17.71 21.97 8.94
CA LEU A 29 -18.25 21.79 10.30
C LEU A 29 -18.08 23.02 11.20
N LYS A 30 -17.30 24.01 10.76
CA LYS A 30 -17.00 25.24 11.52
C LYS A 30 -18.22 26.11 11.83
N ASN A 31 -19.36 25.82 11.20
CA ASN A 31 -20.55 26.66 11.28
C ASN A 31 -21.65 26.15 12.23
N ASP A 32 -21.60 24.96 12.84
CA ASP A 32 -22.74 24.52 13.68
C ASP A 32 -22.53 23.43 14.77
N CYS A 33 -21.30 23.04 15.17
CA CYS A 33 -21.12 21.97 16.18
C CYS A 33 -20.08 22.28 17.27
N ASP A 34 -20.52 22.29 18.54
CA ASP A 34 -19.70 22.66 19.72
C ASP A 34 -18.92 21.50 20.39
N ILE A 35 -19.01 20.25 19.91
CA ILE A 35 -18.14 19.15 20.38
C ILE A 35 -17.87 18.18 19.21
N VAL A 36 -16.61 18.11 18.78
CA VAL A 36 -16.15 17.16 17.76
C VAL A 36 -15.48 15.97 18.47
N PHE A 37 -16.10 14.78 18.38
CA PHE A 37 -15.47 13.54 18.83
C PHE A 37 -14.45 13.08 17.79
N PHE A 38 -13.18 13.02 18.18
CA PHE A 38 -12.12 12.49 17.35
C PHE A 38 -12.02 10.97 17.57
N VAL A 39 -12.40 10.18 16.57
CA VAL A 39 -12.03 8.76 16.49
C VAL A 39 -11.12 8.58 15.28
N GLY A 40 -9.93 9.15 15.35
CA GLY A 40 -8.90 8.95 14.33
C GLY A 40 -8.25 7.58 14.53
N SER A 41 -8.61 6.59 13.71
CA SER A 41 -8.07 5.22 13.81
C SER A 41 -6.64 5.07 13.26
N SER A 42 -6.08 6.10 12.63
CA SER A 42 -4.79 6.06 11.94
C SER A 42 -3.93 7.31 12.21
N PRO A 43 -2.59 7.20 12.34
CA PRO A 43 -1.70 8.34 12.60
C PRO A 43 -1.68 9.31 11.41
N LYS A 44 -1.92 10.61 11.61
CA LYS A 44 -2.19 11.59 10.52
C LYS A 44 -0.93 12.20 9.92
N GLN A 45 -0.95 12.90 8.79
CA GLN A 45 0.26 13.59 8.31
C GLN A 45 0.67 14.83 9.14
N THR A 46 1.97 15.16 9.15
CA THR A 46 2.52 16.44 9.62
C THR A 46 2.40 17.52 8.55
N GLU A 47 2.58 18.79 8.94
CA GLU A 47 2.74 19.93 8.00
C GLU A 47 3.86 19.72 6.96
N SER A 48 4.79 18.78 7.20
CA SER A 48 5.85 18.39 6.26
C SER A 48 5.43 17.30 5.26
N GLY A 49 4.17 16.86 5.27
CA GLY A 49 3.65 15.81 4.38
C GLY A 49 4.10 14.39 4.76
N LEU A 50 4.58 14.17 5.98
CA LEU A 50 4.97 12.84 6.49
C LEU A 50 3.84 12.24 7.31
N ILE A 51 3.54 10.96 7.14
CA ILE A 51 2.62 10.26 8.07
C ILE A 51 3.23 10.32 9.48
N LEU A 52 2.51 10.84 10.47
CA LEU A 52 2.99 11.10 11.83
C LEU A 52 3.42 9.78 12.46
N ASN A 53 4.73 9.63 12.68
CA ASN A 53 5.32 8.72 13.66
C ASN A 53 4.90 7.23 13.54
N ALA A 54 4.33 6.85 12.39
CA ALA A 54 3.83 5.51 12.14
C ALA A 54 4.82 4.79 11.25
N SER A 55 5.55 3.85 11.83
CA SER A 55 6.31 2.87 11.05
C SER A 55 5.39 1.92 10.27
N THR A 56 4.07 2.14 10.26
CA THR A 56 3.06 1.23 9.75
C THR A 56 1.99 1.96 8.94
N VAL A 57 1.73 1.50 7.72
CA VAL A 57 0.62 1.92 6.86
C VAL A 57 -0.34 0.75 6.68
N VAL A 58 -1.64 0.98 6.86
CA VAL A 58 -2.70 -0.03 6.71
C VAL A 58 -3.79 0.52 5.79
N LEU A 59 -3.88 -0.06 4.60
CA LEU A 59 -4.80 0.29 3.52
C LEU A 59 -5.43 -0.99 2.95
N THR A 60 -6.21 -1.69 3.78
CA THR A 60 -6.85 -2.98 3.44
C THR A 60 -8.26 -2.77 2.89
N ASP A 61 -8.68 -3.58 1.91
CA ASP A 61 -10.03 -3.51 1.30
C ASP A 61 -10.37 -2.16 0.64
N GLU A 62 -9.34 -1.49 0.12
CA GLU A 62 -9.46 -0.16 -0.52
C GLU A 62 -9.55 -0.26 -2.05
N ARG A 63 -9.57 -1.49 -2.62
CA ARG A 63 -9.56 -1.76 -4.07
C ARG A 63 -8.35 -1.15 -4.79
N ILE A 64 -7.20 -1.11 -4.13
CA ILE A 64 -5.96 -0.59 -4.71
C ILE A 64 -5.43 -1.60 -5.73
N SER A 65 -5.07 -1.14 -6.93
CA SER A 65 -4.50 -2.02 -7.97
C SER A 65 -3.12 -1.61 -8.47
N HIS A 66 -2.69 -0.38 -8.18
CA HIS A 66 -1.45 0.21 -8.69
C HIS A 66 -0.92 1.30 -7.73
N VAL A 67 0.34 1.70 -7.87
CA VAL A 67 1.01 2.63 -6.95
C VAL A 67 0.50 4.07 -7.09
N GLY A 68 0.30 4.56 -8.31
CA GLY A 68 0.01 5.97 -8.56
C GLY A 68 1.28 6.84 -8.51
N ASP A 69 1.22 7.98 -7.82
CA ASP A 69 2.35 8.91 -7.70
C ASP A 69 3.42 8.35 -6.73
N SER A 70 4.36 7.60 -7.30
CA SER A 70 5.48 6.98 -6.59
C SER A 70 6.37 8.00 -5.85
N ARG A 71 6.41 9.27 -6.30
CA ARG A 71 7.18 10.33 -5.66
C ARG A 71 6.47 10.84 -4.42
N ALA A 72 5.15 11.06 -4.50
CA ALA A 72 4.34 11.44 -3.35
C ALA A 72 4.36 10.34 -2.27
N VAL A 73 4.31 9.07 -2.68
CA VAL A 73 4.48 7.91 -1.79
C VAL A 73 5.85 7.93 -1.10
N ALA A 74 6.93 8.13 -1.86
CA ALA A 74 8.28 8.15 -1.29
C ALA A 74 8.49 9.27 -0.27
N ILE A 75 7.92 10.45 -0.51
CA ILE A 75 7.97 11.56 0.45
C ILE A 75 7.18 11.18 1.71
N SER A 76 5.93 10.77 1.54
CA SER A 76 4.98 10.53 2.65
C SER A 76 5.35 9.36 3.55
N CYS A 77 5.93 8.31 2.95
CA CYS A 77 6.17 7.01 3.58
C CYS A 77 7.65 6.65 3.72
N SER A 78 8.55 7.64 3.64
CA SER A 78 10.00 7.44 3.75
C SER A 78 10.47 6.76 5.04
N HIS A 79 9.66 6.70 6.09
CA HIS A 79 10.00 6.11 7.39
C HIS A 79 9.19 4.84 7.71
N VAL A 80 8.36 4.38 6.77
CA VAL A 80 7.46 3.23 6.97
C VAL A 80 8.26 1.93 6.95
N GLU A 81 8.03 1.07 7.94
CA GLU A 81 8.66 -0.25 8.05
C GLU A 81 7.67 -1.41 7.77
N LEU A 82 6.37 -1.17 7.94
CA LEU A 82 5.31 -2.14 7.71
C LEU A 82 4.23 -1.57 6.80
N VAL A 83 3.87 -2.31 5.75
CA VAL A 83 2.74 -1.98 4.88
C VAL A 83 1.77 -3.14 4.85
N ASP A 84 0.52 -2.91 5.26
CA ASP A 84 -0.58 -3.84 5.06
C ASP A 84 -1.52 -3.31 3.98
N ILE A 85 -1.49 -3.98 2.83
CA ILE A 85 -2.36 -3.75 1.68
C ILE A 85 -3.09 -5.04 1.30
N SER A 86 -3.43 -5.84 2.30
CA SER A 86 -4.20 -7.07 2.09
C SER A 86 -5.63 -6.79 1.62
N SER A 87 -6.23 -7.77 0.94
CA SER A 87 -7.58 -7.69 0.36
C SER A 87 -7.73 -6.53 -0.64
N ASN A 88 -6.74 -6.31 -1.49
CA ASN A 88 -6.77 -5.33 -2.56
C ASN A 88 -6.81 -6.02 -3.93
N ALA A 89 -6.62 -5.25 -4.99
CA ALA A 89 -6.71 -5.69 -6.38
C ALA A 89 -5.33 -5.73 -7.09
N PHE A 90 -4.23 -5.88 -6.35
CA PHE A 90 -2.92 -6.02 -6.97
C PHE A 90 -2.81 -7.35 -7.72
N SER A 91 -2.55 -7.27 -9.03
CA SER A 91 -2.35 -8.42 -9.91
C SER A 91 -1.05 -8.35 -10.71
N ASP A 92 -0.20 -7.35 -10.44
CA ASP A 92 1.08 -7.15 -11.12
C ASP A 92 2.23 -7.02 -10.12
N TRP A 93 3.26 -7.85 -10.30
CA TRP A 93 4.47 -7.83 -9.50
C TRP A 93 5.36 -6.61 -9.78
N HIS A 94 5.22 -5.98 -10.96
CA HIS A 94 5.93 -4.73 -11.27
C HIS A 94 5.42 -3.58 -10.38
N GLU A 95 4.12 -3.51 -10.13
CA GLU A 95 3.54 -2.51 -9.20
C GLU A 95 4.07 -2.70 -7.78
N ILE A 96 4.25 -3.94 -7.32
CA ILE A 96 4.86 -4.23 -6.02
C ILE A 96 6.35 -3.84 -6.00
N SER A 97 7.07 -4.07 -7.10
CA SER A 97 8.45 -3.59 -7.26
C SER A 97 8.52 -2.07 -7.15
N LEU A 98 7.63 -1.37 -7.86
CA LEU A 98 7.57 0.08 -7.88
C LEU A 98 7.25 0.61 -6.48
N LEU A 99 6.27 0.02 -5.80
CA LEU A 99 5.88 0.39 -4.44
C LEU A 99 7.07 0.26 -3.47
N LEU A 100 7.73 -0.89 -3.46
CA LEU A 100 8.87 -1.13 -2.57
C LEU A 100 10.09 -0.26 -2.92
N SER A 101 10.27 0.12 -4.19
CA SER A 101 11.29 1.10 -4.58
C SER A 101 11.04 2.50 -4.01
N SER A 102 9.77 2.87 -3.80
CA SER A 102 9.38 4.11 -3.12
C SER A 102 9.45 4.02 -1.59
N LEU A 103 9.65 2.82 -1.02
CA LEU A 103 9.56 2.55 0.41
C LEU A 103 10.84 1.89 0.95
N PRO A 104 11.98 2.63 0.98
CA PRO A 104 13.29 2.03 1.18
C PRO A 104 13.49 1.37 2.56
N HIS A 105 12.66 1.69 3.56
CA HIS A 105 12.78 1.18 4.93
C HIS A 105 11.77 0.05 5.26
N VAL A 106 10.94 -0.38 4.30
CA VAL A 106 9.95 -1.43 4.54
C VAL A 106 10.62 -2.78 4.78
N LYS A 107 10.27 -3.39 5.91
CA LYS A 107 10.71 -4.71 6.37
C LYS A 107 9.59 -5.75 6.30
N THR A 108 8.34 -5.32 6.38
CA THR A 108 7.16 -6.19 6.36
C THR A 108 6.15 -5.68 5.36
N ILE A 109 5.71 -6.54 4.44
CA ILE A 109 4.59 -6.25 3.55
C ILE A 109 3.57 -7.38 3.60
N ASN A 110 2.30 -7.01 3.78
CA ASN A 110 1.18 -7.93 3.71
C ASN A 110 0.42 -7.72 2.40
N LEU A 111 0.54 -8.71 1.52
CA LEU A 111 -0.08 -8.80 0.20
C LEU A 111 -1.19 -9.87 0.15
N SER A 112 -1.63 -10.36 1.30
CA SER A 112 -2.63 -11.42 1.40
C SER A 112 -3.92 -11.03 0.67
N PHE A 113 -4.61 -12.02 0.10
CA PHE A 113 -5.90 -11.84 -0.59
C PHE A 113 -5.86 -10.84 -1.76
N ASN A 114 -4.73 -10.76 -2.46
CA ASN A 114 -4.61 -10.06 -3.74
C ASN A 114 -4.53 -11.07 -4.90
N PRO A 115 -5.11 -10.75 -6.08
CA PRO A 115 -5.21 -11.67 -7.22
C PRO A 115 -3.92 -11.79 -8.05
N PHE A 116 -2.79 -12.09 -7.39
CA PHE A 116 -1.51 -12.25 -8.09
C PHE A 116 -1.48 -13.49 -8.99
N PRO A 117 -0.89 -13.38 -10.19
CA PRO A 117 -0.68 -14.53 -11.04
C PRO A 117 0.42 -15.45 -10.45
N SER A 118 0.25 -16.75 -10.65
CA SER A 118 1.20 -17.79 -10.20
C SER A 118 2.26 -18.16 -11.24
N ASN A 119 2.35 -17.42 -12.36
CA ASN A 119 3.27 -17.73 -13.45
C ASN A 119 4.61 -17.02 -13.24
N LEU A 120 5.69 -17.81 -13.13
CA LEU A 120 7.07 -17.33 -12.93
C LEU A 120 7.53 -16.34 -13.99
N HIS A 121 7.07 -16.48 -15.24
CA HIS A 121 7.48 -15.60 -16.35
C HIS A 121 7.01 -14.15 -16.18
N ILE A 122 6.11 -13.88 -15.23
CA ILE A 122 5.57 -12.54 -14.95
C ILE A 122 6.42 -11.82 -13.90
N LEU A 123 7.32 -12.51 -13.20
CA LEU A 123 8.23 -11.87 -12.25
C LEU A 123 9.23 -10.96 -12.98
N PRO A 124 9.34 -9.69 -12.58
CA PRO A 124 10.36 -8.80 -13.11
C PRO A 124 11.77 -9.37 -12.83
N VAL A 125 12.64 -9.37 -13.84
CA VAL A 125 14.02 -9.86 -13.69
C VAL A 125 14.79 -9.03 -12.66
N GLU A 126 14.61 -7.71 -12.72
CA GLU A 126 15.26 -6.72 -11.84
C GLU A 126 14.62 -6.64 -10.44
N LEU A 127 13.60 -7.47 -10.14
CA LEU A 127 12.94 -7.48 -8.84
C LEU A 127 13.94 -7.86 -7.74
N GLN A 128 14.19 -6.93 -6.82
CA GLN A 128 14.98 -7.12 -5.60
C GLN A 128 14.37 -6.31 -4.46
N TRP A 129 14.22 -6.96 -3.30
CA TRP A 129 13.65 -6.38 -2.07
C TRP A 129 14.58 -6.63 -0.88
N PRO A 130 15.81 -6.08 -0.92
CA PRO A 130 16.90 -6.47 0.01
C PRO A 130 16.61 -6.12 1.48
N ASN A 131 15.67 -5.21 1.74
CA ASN A 131 15.30 -4.79 3.10
C ASN A 131 14.08 -5.56 3.65
N LEU A 132 13.43 -6.39 2.83
CA LEU A 132 12.18 -7.06 3.18
C LEU A 132 12.45 -8.36 3.95
N ASN A 133 12.05 -8.38 5.22
CA ASN A 133 12.18 -9.53 6.10
C ASN A 133 10.94 -10.43 6.10
N THR A 134 9.76 -9.85 5.87
CA THR A 134 8.47 -10.55 5.98
C THR A 134 7.58 -10.22 4.79
N LEU A 135 7.15 -11.27 4.07
CA LEU A 135 6.22 -11.20 2.95
C LEU A 135 5.02 -12.12 3.24
N CYS A 136 3.85 -11.54 3.46
CA CYS A 136 2.61 -12.31 3.67
C CYS A 136 1.82 -12.42 2.37
N LEU A 137 1.50 -13.65 1.95
CA LEU A 137 0.81 -13.98 0.70
C LEU A 137 -0.40 -14.90 0.92
N ASN A 138 -1.02 -14.83 2.10
CA ASN A 138 -2.11 -15.73 2.46
C ASN A 138 -3.31 -15.51 1.54
N GLY A 139 -3.98 -16.58 1.11
CA GLY A 139 -5.16 -16.46 0.26
C GLY A 139 -4.91 -15.88 -1.14
N SER A 140 -3.66 -15.69 -1.57
CA SER A 140 -3.32 -15.21 -2.92
C SER A 140 -3.24 -16.34 -3.96
N HIS A 141 -3.51 -17.59 -3.57
CA HIS A 141 -3.47 -18.79 -4.42
C HIS A 141 -2.15 -19.00 -5.19
N ILE A 142 -1.05 -18.44 -4.69
CA ILE A 142 0.27 -18.54 -5.30
C ILE A 142 0.84 -19.95 -5.12
N GLY A 143 1.33 -20.54 -6.20
CA GLY A 143 2.01 -21.85 -6.18
C GLY A 143 3.36 -21.83 -5.44
N LEU A 144 3.77 -22.97 -4.89
CA LEU A 144 5.03 -23.09 -4.12
C LEU A 144 6.27 -22.69 -4.92
N GLU A 145 6.33 -22.99 -6.21
CA GLU A 145 7.46 -22.61 -7.08
C GLU A 145 7.64 -21.09 -7.13
N MET A 146 6.55 -20.36 -7.24
CA MET A 146 6.53 -18.90 -7.23
C MET A 146 6.96 -18.34 -5.87
N ILE A 147 6.54 -18.97 -4.77
CA ILE A 147 7.00 -18.59 -3.42
C ILE A 147 8.53 -18.74 -3.30
N VAL A 148 9.08 -19.85 -3.81
CA VAL A 148 10.54 -20.07 -3.80
C VAL A 148 11.28 -19.00 -4.61
N GLU A 149 10.77 -18.61 -5.78
CA GLU A 149 11.37 -17.52 -6.56
C GLU A 149 11.26 -16.16 -5.88
N LEU A 150 10.12 -15.84 -5.25
CA LEU A 150 9.93 -14.61 -4.48
C LEU A 150 10.89 -14.52 -3.28
N LEU A 151 11.12 -15.63 -2.58
CA LEU A 151 12.06 -15.69 -1.45
C LEU A 151 13.52 -15.43 -1.86
N LYS A 152 13.89 -15.72 -3.11
CA LYS A 152 15.22 -15.36 -3.65
C LYS A 152 15.34 -13.86 -3.90
N LYS A 153 14.22 -13.12 -3.98
CA LYS A 153 14.21 -11.68 -4.19
C LYS A 153 14.31 -10.89 -2.89
N THR A 154 14.10 -11.52 -1.73
CA THR A 154 14.16 -10.90 -0.39
C THR A 154 15.53 -11.07 0.30
N GLN A 155 16.51 -11.69 -0.37
CA GLN A 155 17.87 -11.94 0.15
C GLN A 155 18.90 -11.16 -0.67
#